data_AF-A0A158GU59-F1
#
_entry.id   AF-A0A158GU59-F1
#
_cell.length_a   1.000
_cell.length_b   1.000
_cell.length_c   1.000
_cell.angle_alpha   90.00
_cell.angle_beta   90.00
_cell.angle_gamma   90.00
#
_symmetry.space_group_name_H-M   'P 1'
#
loop_
_entity.id
_entity.type
_entity.pdbx_description
1 polymer ?
#
loop_
_entity_poly.entity_id
_entity_poly.type
_entity_poly.pdbx_seq_one_letter_code
_entity_poly.pdbx_strand_id
1 'polypeptide(L)'
;MNIQNARRWAPRGKRVWLMSALALCVASGVRLALHPFLGPVMPGVAFCIAAAMVEYFFGLIPSLTVMLLGLGIADFLFVPPYGHITIVTRDDVVLAISYPLVTLSTITLIERLRRAQFGAEMIAAVALSRYEMLLRADNERALSRRVVDETHRLVRHLPHYHDAIILLQAVDRDAAQGAKEMAPGRLFANAHPDDIERLQRGLQPGRHRVRIGSGDGMHKLVECICERFTTHAGEFLILRTVE
;
A
#
# COMPACT_ATOMS: atom_id res chain seq x y z
N MET A 1 -3.57 10.61 -7.38
CA MET A 1 -2.73 9.90 -8.38
C MET A 1 -3.65 9.47 -9.52
N ASN A 2 -3.52 10.06 -10.71
CA ASN A 2 -4.39 9.75 -11.85
C ASN A 2 -3.82 8.50 -12.53
N ILE A 3 -4.37 7.33 -12.22
CA ILE A 3 -3.87 6.04 -12.72
C ILE A 3 -4.21 5.96 -14.21
N GLN A 4 -3.23 6.22 -15.08
CA GLN A 4 -3.39 6.05 -16.51
C GLN A 4 -3.30 4.57 -16.86
N ASN A 5 -4.13 4.14 -17.81
CA ASN A 5 -4.14 2.76 -18.29
C ASN A 5 -2.74 2.38 -18.82
N ALA A 6 -2.18 1.25 -18.40
CA ALA A 6 -0.87 0.74 -18.83
C ALA A 6 -0.73 0.63 -20.37
N ARG A 7 -1.86 0.54 -21.10
CA ARG A 7 -1.90 0.61 -22.57
C ARG A 7 -1.59 1.99 -23.16
N ARG A 8 -1.51 3.05 -22.35
CA ARG A 8 -1.31 4.44 -22.76
C ARG A 8 -0.18 5.09 -21.97
N TRP A 9 0.99 4.45 -21.97
CA TRP A 9 2.16 4.94 -21.23
C TRP A 9 2.78 6.21 -21.84
N ALA A 10 2.60 6.45 -23.16
CA ALA A 10 3.24 7.54 -23.86
C ALA A 10 2.54 8.90 -23.64
N PRO A 11 3.30 9.98 -23.35
CA PRO A 11 2.75 11.32 -23.19
C PRO A 11 2.18 11.83 -24.52
N ARG A 12 1.04 12.53 -24.48
CA ARG A 12 0.43 13.17 -25.66
C ARG A 12 0.54 14.69 -25.59
N GLY A 13 0.89 15.32 -26.70
CA GLY A 13 0.87 16.77 -26.81
C GLY A 13 1.66 17.29 -28.00
N LYS A 14 1.52 18.59 -28.30
CA LYS A 14 2.23 19.26 -29.39
C LYS A 14 3.77 19.21 -29.22
N ARG A 15 4.25 19.19 -27.97
CA ARG A 15 5.69 19.09 -27.66
C ARG A 15 6.32 17.79 -28.17
N VAL A 16 5.56 16.70 -28.19
CA VAL A 16 6.04 15.40 -28.70
C VAL A 16 6.41 15.52 -30.17
N TRP A 17 5.53 16.10 -30.98
CA TRP A 17 5.77 16.31 -32.40
C TRP A 17 6.95 17.24 -32.67
N LEU A 18 7.12 18.30 -31.86
CA LEU A 18 8.29 19.19 -31.95
C LEU A 18 9.60 18.44 -31.65
N MET A 19 9.61 17.59 -30.62
CA MET A 19 10.79 16.80 -30.26
C MET A 19 11.09 15.69 -31.28
N SER A 20 10.07 15.05 -31.83
CA SER A 20 10.22 14.09 -32.93
C SER A 20 10.77 14.76 -34.19
N ALA A 21 10.29 15.96 -34.53
CA ALA A 21 10.84 16.74 -35.63
C ALA A 21 12.30 17.15 -35.36
N LEU A 22 12.61 17.59 -34.14
CA LEU A 22 13.98 17.90 -33.73
C LEU A 22 14.90 16.68 -33.84
N ALA A 23 14.45 15.51 -33.36
CA ALA A 23 15.21 14.27 -33.46
C ALA A 23 15.50 13.88 -34.91
N LEU A 24 14.51 14.06 -35.80
CA LEU A 24 14.68 13.85 -37.24
C LEU A 24 15.71 14.83 -37.83
N CYS A 25 15.63 16.13 -37.51
CA CYS A 25 16.59 17.13 -37.96
C CYS A 25 18.02 16.83 -37.46
N VAL A 26 18.16 16.42 -36.20
CA VAL A 26 19.45 16.03 -35.61
C VAL A 26 20.00 14.79 -36.33
N ALA A 27 19.16 13.78 -36.58
CA ALA A 27 19.57 12.57 -37.30
C ALA A 27 20.05 12.88 -38.72
N SER A 28 19.32 13.74 -39.45
CA SER A 28 19.73 14.23 -40.76
C SER A 28 21.05 14.98 -40.70
N GLY A 29 21.21 15.90 -39.74
CA GLY A 29 22.45 16.67 -39.56
C GLY A 29 23.66 15.79 -39.25
N VAL A 30 23.50 14.83 -38.32
CA VAL A 30 24.53 13.84 -38.00
C VAL A 30 24.87 13.01 -39.24
N ARG A 31 23.87 12.56 -40.01
CA ARG A 31 24.12 11.75 -41.22
C ARG A 31 24.82 12.55 -42.32
N LEU A 32 24.51 13.84 -42.48
CA LEU A 32 25.22 14.74 -43.40
C LEU A 32 26.68 14.93 -42.99
N ALA A 33 26.95 15.12 -41.69
CA ALA A 33 28.31 15.23 -41.16
C ALA A 33 29.10 13.92 -41.33
N LEU A 34 28.43 12.77 -41.24
CA LEU A 34 29.01 11.43 -41.45
C LEU A 34 29.11 11.02 -42.92
N HIS A 35 28.45 11.74 -43.83
CA HIS A 35 28.46 11.46 -45.27
C HIS A 35 29.87 11.34 -45.88
N PRO A 36 30.86 12.22 -45.60
CA PRO A 36 32.21 12.07 -46.14
C PRO A 36 32.93 10.81 -45.69
N PHE A 37 32.53 10.19 -44.57
CA PHE A 37 33.19 9.01 -44.01
C PHE A 37 32.48 7.69 -44.36
N LEU A 38 31.14 7.69 -44.42
CA LEU A 38 30.34 6.47 -44.63
C LEU A 38 29.95 6.25 -46.10
N GLY A 39 30.06 7.27 -46.96
CA GLY A 39 29.58 7.20 -48.35
C GLY A 39 28.08 6.86 -48.42
N PRO A 40 27.62 6.13 -49.46
CA PRO A 40 26.22 5.71 -49.62
C PRO A 40 25.86 4.47 -48.78
N VAL A 41 26.79 3.95 -47.98
CA VAL A 41 26.55 2.71 -47.23
C VAL A 41 25.57 2.98 -46.08
N MET A 42 24.48 2.20 -46.05
CA MET A 42 23.48 2.16 -44.97
C MET A 42 22.87 3.53 -44.57
N PRO A 43 22.09 4.19 -45.45
CA PRO A 43 21.52 5.51 -45.18
C PRO A 43 20.48 5.51 -44.03
N GLY A 44 19.80 4.39 -43.78
CA GLY A 44 18.73 4.28 -42.80
C GLY A 44 19.16 4.21 -41.32
N VAL A 45 20.43 3.94 -40.99
CA VAL A 45 20.84 3.63 -39.60
C VAL A 45 20.63 4.81 -38.65
N ALA A 46 20.99 6.03 -39.07
CA ALA A 46 20.81 7.23 -38.24
C ALA A 46 19.33 7.49 -37.93
N PHE A 47 18.46 7.30 -38.92
CA PHE A 47 17.01 7.46 -38.77
C PHE A 47 16.41 6.34 -37.91
N CYS A 48 16.94 5.12 -38.00
CA CYS A 48 16.53 4.00 -37.15
C CYS A 48 16.81 4.30 -35.67
N ILE A 49 18.02 4.80 -35.35
CA ILE A 49 18.38 5.18 -33.98
C ILE A 49 17.48 6.32 -33.49
N ALA A 50 17.20 7.32 -34.32
CA ALA A 50 16.31 8.42 -33.96
C ALA A 50 14.87 7.93 -33.71
N ALA A 51 14.34 7.05 -34.56
CA ALA A 51 13.03 6.43 -34.35
C ALA A 51 13.00 5.60 -33.05
N ALA A 52 14.06 4.82 -32.77
CA ALA A 52 14.17 4.06 -31.51
C ALA A 52 14.20 4.96 -30.27
N MET A 53 14.91 6.10 -30.32
CA MET A 53 14.90 7.09 -29.23
C MET A 53 13.51 7.71 -29.07
N VAL A 54 12.87 8.10 -30.18
CA VAL A 54 11.53 8.68 -30.14
C VAL A 54 10.51 7.65 -29.62
N GLU A 55 10.63 6.38 -29.99
CA GLU A 55 9.81 5.29 -29.44
C GLU A 55 9.95 5.22 -27.94
N TYR A 56 11.18 5.21 -27.43
CA TYR A 56 11.47 5.03 -26.01
C TYR A 56 10.86 6.13 -25.12
N PHE A 57 10.83 7.38 -25.60
CA PHE A 57 10.34 8.52 -24.82
C PHE A 57 8.90 8.93 -25.13
N PHE A 58 8.49 8.83 -26.40
CA PHE A 58 7.27 9.44 -26.92
C PHE A 58 6.27 8.43 -27.50
N GLY A 59 6.68 7.16 -27.62
CA GLY A 59 5.84 6.03 -28.01
C GLY A 59 5.67 5.82 -29.52
N LEU A 60 4.75 4.90 -29.82
CA LEU A 60 4.61 4.24 -31.13
C LEU A 60 4.27 5.16 -32.30
N ILE A 61 3.29 6.05 -32.15
CA ILE A 61 2.81 6.88 -33.26
C ILE A 61 3.90 7.87 -33.72
N PRO A 62 4.51 8.68 -32.84
CA PRO A 62 5.59 9.58 -33.24
C PRO A 62 6.79 8.85 -33.86
N SER A 63 7.16 7.69 -33.33
CA SER A 63 8.27 6.89 -33.87
C SER A 63 7.99 6.41 -35.30
N LEU A 64 6.80 5.88 -35.56
CA LEU A 64 6.40 5.49 -36.92
C LEU A 64 6.42 6.66 -37.90
N THR A 65 6.05 7.86 -37.46
CA THR A 65 6.13 9.05 -38.32
C THR A 65 7.58 9.44 -38.62
N VAL A 66 8.48 9.38 -37.63
CA VAL A 66 9.92 9.62 -37.82
C VAL A 66 10.53 8.55 -38.73
N MET A 67 10.09 7.30 -38.60
CA MET A 67 10.51 6.22 -39.47
C MET A 67 10.12 6.48 -40.92
N LEU A 68 8.84 6.81 -41.18
CA LEU A 68 8.32 7.05 -42.53
C LEU A 68 8.94 8.30 -43.18
N LEU A 69 9.03 9.41 -42.43
CA LEU A 69 9.68 10.62 -42.91
C LEU A 69 11.19 10.40 -43.12
N GLY A 70 11.83 9.67 -42.20
CA GLY A 70 13.22 9.27 -42.30
C GLY A 70 13.51 8.41 -43.52
N LEU A 71 12.60 7.50 -43.90
CA LEU A 71 12.72 6.72 -45.14
C LEU A 71 12.68 7.64 -46.37
N GLY A 72 11.72 8.56 -46.44
CA GLY A 72 11.63 9.49 -47.57
C GLY A 72 12.84 10.43 -47.67
N ILE A 73 13.34 10.92 -46.54
CA ILE A 73 14.57 11.74 -46.50
C ILE A 73 15.80 10.89 -46.85
N ALA A 74 15.86 9.65 -46.37
CA ALA A 74 16.97 8.73 -46.65
C ALA A 74 17.08 8.43 -48.14
N ASP A 75 15.94 8.13 -48.77
CA ASP A 75 15.81 7.86 -50.20
C ASP A 75 16.20 9.09 -51.04
N PHE A 76 15.60 10.26 -50.76
CA PHE A 76 15.81 11.47 -51.54
C PHE A 76 17.24 12.05 -51.45
N LEU A 77 17.86 11.97 -50.26
CA LEU A 77 19.10 12.70 -49.98
C LEU A 77 20.36 11.82 -50.03
N PHE A 78 20.23 10.50 -49.85
CA PHE A 78 21.38 9.62 -49.67
C PHE A 78 21.44 8.43 -50.64
N VAL A 79 20.41 8.18 -51.45
CA VAL A 79 20.44 7.17 -52.52
C VAL A 79 20.66 7.84 -53.88
N PRO A 80 21.58 7.36 -54.72
CA PRO A 80 21.78 7.93 -56.07
C PRO A 80 20.63 7.58 -57.02
N PRO A 81 20.18 8.50 -57.91
CA PRO A 81 20.63 9.87 -58.11
C PRO A 81 20.04 10.86 -57.09
N TYR A 82 20.92 11.59 -56.41
CA TYR A 82 20.53 12.53 -55.36
C TYR A 82 19.57 13.60 -55.88
N GLY A 83 18.46 13.82 -55.17
CA GLY A 83 17.53 14.92 -55.44
C GLY A 83 16.62 14.75 -56.66
N HIS A 84 16.65 13.60 -57.35
CA HIS A 84 15.78 13.31 -58.49
C HIS A 84 15.02 11.99 -58.30
N ILE A 85 13.70 12.02 -58.47
CA ILE A 85 12.86 10.81 -58.47
C ILE A 85 12.99 10.16 -59.85
N THR A 86 13.93 9.22 -59.98
CA THR A 86 14.14 8.45 -61.23
C THR A 86 13.56 7.05 -61.12
N ILE A 87 13.88 6.19 -62.10
CA ILE A 87 13.46 4.79 -62.14
C ILE A 87 13.94 4.08 -60.86
N VAL A 88 13.04 3.32 -60.24
CA VAL A 88 13.31 2.53 -59.03
C VAL A 88 14.46 1.58 -59.28
N THR A 89 15.56 1.80 -58.56
CA THR A 89 16.78 1.00 -58.62
C THR A 89 16.74 -0.10 -57.54
N ARG A 90 17.58 -1.12 -57.69
CA ARG A 90 17.67 -2.23 -56.72
C ARG A 90 17.98 -1.74 -55.30
N ASP A 91 18.78 -0.69 -55.16
CA ASP A 91 19.16 -0.11 -53.87
C ASP A 91 17.97 0.54 -53.15
N ASP A 92 17.07 1.22 -53.89
CA ASP A 92 15.82 1.80 -53.37
C ASP A 92 14.92 0.71 -52.79
N VAL A 93 14.78 -0.42 -53.50
CA VAL A 93 13.97 -1.56 -53.05
C VAL A 93 14.58 -2.20 -51.80
N VAL A 94 15.91 -2.38 -51.77
CA VAL A 94 16.59 -2.92 -50.60
C VAL A 94 16.41 -2.00 -49.40
N LEU A 95 16.54 -0.68 -49.57
CA LEU A 95 16.31 0.30 -48.50
C LEU A 95 14.85 0.28 -48.03
N ALA A 96 13.90 0.34 -48.96
CA ALA A 96 12.46 0.37 -48.68
C ALA A 96 11.95 -0.88 -47.95
N ILE A 97 12.62 -2.03 -48.09
CA ILE A 97 12.26 -3.27 -47.39
C ILE A 97 13.07 -3.44 -46.10
N SER A 98 14.41 -3.35 -46.19
CA SER A 98 15.30 -3.68 -45.07
C SER A 98 15.19 -2.67 -43.94
N TYR A 99 15.09 -1.36 -44.24
CA TYR A 99 15.00 -0.34 -43.22
C TYR A 99 13.70 -0.46 -42.40
N PRO A 100 12.49 -0.47 -42.99
CA PRO A 100 11.25 -0.62 -42.23
C PRO A 100 11.20 -1.93 -41.46
N LEU A 101 11.75 -3.03 -42.00
CA LEU A 101 11.76 -4.32 -41.31
C LEU A 101 12.62 -4.27 -40.03
N VAL A 102 13.80 -3.66 -40.09
CA VAL A 102 14.69 -3.50 -38.93
C VAL A 102 14.12 -2.48 -37.93
N THR A 103 13.62 -1.34 -38.41
CA THR A 103 13.02 -0.33 -37.52
C THR A 103 11.75 -0.84 -36.86
N LEU A 104 10.85 -1.51 -37.58
CA LEU A 104 9.63 -2.07 -37.00
C LEU A 104 9.94 -3.16 -35.97
N SER A 105 10.90 -4.04 -36.24
CA SER A 105 11.31 -5.04 -35.24
C SER A 105 11.88 -4.37 -33.97
N THR A 106 12.67 -3.30 -34.12
CA THR A 106 13.19 -2.51 -33.00
C THR A 106 12.08 -1.78 -32.24
N ILE A 107 11.19 -1.08 -32.94
CA ILE A 107 10.04 -0.35 -32.38
C ILE A 107 9.13 -1.30 -31.61
N THR A 108 8.80 -2.45 -32.19
CA THR A 108 7.93 -3.44 -31.55
C THR A 108 8.57 -4.06 -30.31
N LEU A 109 9.89 -4.30 -30.33
CA LEU A 109 10.62 -4.79 -29.15
C LEU A 109 10.65 -3.75 -28.03
N ILE A 110 10.96 -2.50 -28.35
CA ILE A 110 10.98 -1.40 -27.38
C ILE A 110 9.58 -1.19 -26.80
N GLU A 111 8.54 -1.17 -27.64
CA GLU A 111 7.15 -0.98 -27.18
C GLU A 111 6.70 -2.13 -26.27
N ARG A 112 7.05 -3.38 -26.61
CA ARG A 112 6.79 -4.56 -25.76
C ARG A 112 7.49 -4.43 -24.41
N LEU A 113 8.78 -4.06 -24.42
CA LEU A 113 9.58 -3.89 -23.21
C LEU A 113 9.03 -2.76 -22.33
N ARG A 114 8.70 -1.62 -22.94
CA ARG A 114 8.23 -0.43 -22.22
C ARG A 114 6.87 -0.66 -21.60
N ARG A 115 5.94 -1.29 -22.32
CA ARG A 115 4.64 -1.71 -21.77
C ARG A 115 4.78 -2.68 -20.59
N ALA A 116 5.74 -3.61 -20.65
CA ALA A 116 6.00 -4.53 -19.55
C ALA A 116 6.58 -3.82 -18.31
N GLN A 117 7.53 -2.90 -18.51
CA GLN A 117 8.11 -2.08 -17.44
C GLN A 117 7.06 -1.23 -16.72
N PHE A 118 6.24 -0.50 -17.47
CA PHE A 118 5.16 0.30 -16.88
C PHE A 118 4.13 -0.56 -16.12
N GLY A 119 3.83 -1.76 -16.62
CA GLY A 119 2.97 -2.71 -15.91
C GLY A 119 3.56 -3.14 -14.57
N ALA A 120 4.86 -3.46 -14.54
CA ALA A 120 5.57 -3.86 -13.33
C ALA A 120 5.65 -2.71 -12.30
N GLU A 121 5.96 -1.49 -12.74
CA GLU A 121 6.01 -0.30 -11.88
C GLU A 121 4.64 0.00 -11.24
N MET A 122 3.56 -0.15 -12.01
CA MET A 122 2.21 0.07 -11.50
C MET A 122 1.81 -0.98 -10.44
N ILE A 123 2.14 -2.25 -10.67
CA ILE A 123 1.91 -3.32 -9.69
C ILE A 123 2.73 -3.09 -8.43
N ALA A 124 3.99 -2.67 -8.56
CA ALA A 124 4.85 -2.35 -7.43
C ALA A 124 4.30 -1.17 -6.60
N ALA A 125 3.82 -0.11 -7.25
CA ALA A 125 3.20 1.03 -6.57
C ALA A 125 1.91 0.62 -5.82
N VAL A 126 1.07 -0.22 -6.43
CA VAL A 126 -0.13 -0.76 -5.78
C VAL A 126 0.24 -1.68 -4.61
N ALA A 127 1.26 -2.53 -4.74
CA ALA A 127 1.74 -3.37 -3.66
C ALA A 127 2.25 -2.54 -2.48
N LEU A 128 3.01 -1.48 -2.74
CA LEU A 128 3.53 -0.57 -1.71
C LEU A 128 2.39 0.13 -0.95
N SER A 129 1.42 0.71 -1.66
CA SER A 129 0.27 1.34 -1.01
C SER A 129 -0.56 0.37 -0.16
N ARG A 130 -0.76 -0.88 -0.64
CA ARG A 130 -1.43 -1.93 0.13
C ARG A 130 -0.65 -2.33 1.38
N TYR A 131 0.67 -2.41 1.26
CA TYR A 131 1.55 -2.72 2.38
C TYR A 131 1.49 -1.64 3.47
N GLU A 132 1.52 -0.36 3.09
CA GLU A 132 1.35 0.75 4.05
C GLU A 132 0.00 0.71 4.77
N MET A 133 -1.09 0.39 4.06
CA MET A 133 -2.41 0.25 4.69
C MET A 133 -2.45 -0.91 5.68
N LEU A 134 -1.84 -2.05 5.34
CA LEU A 134 -1.75 -3.19 6.25
C LEU A 134 -0.94 -2.86 7.49
N LEU A 135 0.19 -2.16 7.34
CA LEU A 135 0.99 -1.71 8.48
C LEU A 135 0.21 -0.76 9.40
N ARG A 136 -0.57 0.17 8.83
CA ARG A 136 -1.41 1.08 9.63
C ARG A 136 -2.49 0.31 10.39
N ALA A 137 -3.19 -0.60 9.72
CA ALA A 137 -4.22 -1.42 10.35
C ALA A 137 -3.65 -2.31 11.46
N ASP A 138 -2.45 -2.86 11.30
CA ASP A 138 -1.81 -3.68 12.33
C ASP A 138 -1.35 -2.84 13.54
N ASN A 139 -0.79 -1.66 13.29
CA ASN A 139 -0.45 -0.72 14.36
C ASN A 139 -1.69 -0.28 15.16
N GLU A 140 -2.80 0.04 14.49
CA GLU A 140 -4.05 0.39 15.18
C GLU A 140 -4.55 -0.76 16.05
N ARG A 141 -4.54 -2.00 15.53
CA ARG A 141 -4.90 -3.19 16.31
C ARG A 141 -3.99 -3.41 17.51
N ALA A 142 -2.68 -3.21 17.34
CA ALA A 142 -1.72 -3.34 18.43
C ALA A 142 -1.94 -2.27 19.52
N LEU A 143 -2.26 -1.04 19.13
CA LEU A 143 -2.59 0.05 20.06
C LEU A 143 -3.90 -0.25 20.80
N SER A 144 -4.96 -0.67 20.10
CA SER A 144 -6.21 -1.05 20.74
C SER A 144 -6.03 -2.18 21.75
N ARG A 145 -5.21 -3.20 21.42
CA ARG A 145 -4.86 -4.27 22.37
C ARG A 145 -4.13 -3.75 23.60
N ARG A 146 -3.13 -2.88 23.44
CA ARG A 146 -2.41 -2.28 24.57
C ARG A 146 -3.32 -1.47 25.50
N VAL A 147 -4.23 -0.67 24.95
CA VAL A 147 -5.19 0.11 25.75
C VAL A 147 -6.08 -0.84 26.56
N VAL A 148 -6.59 -1.91 25.94
CA VAL A 148 -7.39 -2.92 26.67
C VAL A 148 -6.55 -3.59 27.76
N ASP A 149 -5.33 -4.03 27.46
CA ASP A 149 -4.44 -4.67 28.45
C ASP A 149 -4.10 -3.74 29.63
N GLU A 150 -3.79 -2.48 29.35
CA GLU A 150 -3.50 -1.47 30.39
C GLU A 150 -4.75 -1.16 31.23
N THR A 151 -5.92 -1.00 30.61
CA THR A 151 -7.17 -0.79 31.35
C THR A 151 -7.49 -1.99 32.23
N HIS A 152 -7.28 -3.22 31.75
CA HIS A 152 -7.48 -4.43 32.53
C HIS A 152 -6.52 -4.48 33.73
N ARG A 153 -5.24 -4.12 33.54
CA ARG A 153 -4.27 -3.99 34.65
C ARG A 153 -4.69 -2.93 35.66
N LEU A 154 -5.09 -1.74 35.23
CA LEU A 154 -5.49 -0.65 36.13
C LEU A 154 -6.74 -1.00 36.94
N VAL A 155 -7.76 -1.59 36.31
CA VAL A 155 -8.97 -2.05 36.99
C VAL A 155 -8.64 -3.11 38.05
N ARG A 156 -7.67 -3.99 37.78
CA ARG A 156 -7.21 -4.98 38.75
C ARG A 156 -6.52 -4.35 39.97
N HIS A 157 -5.82 -3.24 39.79
CA HIS A 157 -5.09 -2.56 40.87
C HIS A 157 -5.92 -1.51 41.63
N LEU A 158 -6.97 -0.96 41.03
CA LEU A 158 -7.89 0.01 41.65
C LEU A 158 -8.49 -0.42 43.00
N PRO A 159 -9.03 -1.66 43.17
CA PRO A 159 -9.72 -2.05 44.41
C PRO A 159 -8.79 -2.13 45.63
N HIS A 160 -7.47 -2.12 45.43
CA HIS A 160 -6.51 -2.09 46.53
C HIS A 160 -6.38 -0.70 47.17
N TYR A 161 -6.77 0.36 46.46
CA TYR A 161 -6.67 1.76 46.90
C TYR A 161 -8.02 2.37 47.33
N HIS A 162 -9.10 1.61 47.34
CA HIS A 162 -10.42 2.09 47.79
C HIS A 162 -10.91 1.30 49.00
N ASP A 163 -11.04 2.01 50.12
CA ASP A 163 -11.38 1.43 51.43
C ASP A 163 -12.80 0.85 51.50
N ALA A 164 -13.68 1.20 50.54
CA ALA A 164 -15.05 0.71 50.47
C ALA A 164 -15.23 -0.53 49.56
N ILE A 165 -14.22 -0.96 48.80
CA ILE A 165 -14.38 -2.05 47.82
C ILE A 165 -14.01 -3.41 48.44
N ILE A 166 -14.92 -4.37 48.34
CA ILE A 166 -14.78 -5.73 48.86
C ILE A 166 -14.31 -6.68 47.74
N LEU A 167 -14.94 -6.64 46.57
CA LEU A 167 -14.64 -7.57 45.48
C LEU A 167 -14.85 -6.92 44.12
N LEU A 168 -13.92 -7.15 43.19
CA LEU A 168 -14.05 -6.80 41.79
C LEU A 168 -13.97 -8.08 40.95
N GLN A 169 -15.02 -8.37 40.18
CA GLN A 169 -15.09 -9.55 39.34
C GLN A 169 -15.27 -9.15 37.88
N ALA A 170 -14.38 -9.60 37.00
CA ALA A 170 -14.57 -9.47 35.57
C ALA A 170 -15.59 -10.51 35.10
N VAL A 171 -16.59 -10.07 34.34
CA VAL A 171 -17.59 -10.93 33.70
C VAL A 171 -17.19 -11.06 32.24
N ASP A 172 -16.42 -12.11 31.95
CA ASP A 172 -16.06 -12.43 30.57
C ASP A 172 -17.26 -13.08 29.87
N ARG A 173 -17.66 -12.55 28.70
CA ARG A 173 -18.85 -13.02 27.97
C ARG A 173 -18.64 -14.40 27.34
N ASP A 174 -17.39 -14.81 27.11
CA ASP A 174 -17.05 -16.06 26.44
C ASP A 174 -16.64 -17.19 27.39
N ALA A 175 -16.52 -16.92 28.70
CA ALA A 175 -16.12 -17.91 29.69
C ALA A 175 -17.32 -18.74 30.18
N ALA A 176 -17.79 -19.69 29.35
CA ALA A 176 -18.87 -20.61 29.70
C ALA A 176 -18.53 -21.55 30.89
N GLN A 177 -17.26 -21.65 31.31
CA GLN A 177 -16.83 -22.52 32.42
C GLN A 177 -15.43 -22.20 33.00
N GLY A 178 -14.80 -21.10 32.60
CA GLY A 178 -13.47 -20.71 33.07
C GLY A 178 -13.54 -19.91 34.37
N ALA A 179 -12.58 -20.12 35.28
CA ALA A 179 -12.46 -19.44 36.55
C ALA A 179 -12.74 -17.92 36.40
N LYS A 180 -13.80 -17.44 37.06
CA LYS A 180 -14.12 -16.01 37.16
C LYS A 180 -12.88 -15.30 37.71
N GLU A 181 -12.23 -14.50 36.88
CA GLU A 181 -11.02 -13.79 37.30
C GLU A 181 -11.42 -12.69 38.29
N MET A 182 -10.90 -12.79 39.51
CA MET A 182 -11.29 -11.95 40.65
C MET A 182 -10.10 -11.15 41.17
N ALA A 183 -10.35 -9.87 41.45
CA ALA A 183 -9.43 -9.00 42.16
C ALA A 183 -9.99 -8.71 43.57
N PRO A 184 -9.36 -9.23 44.64
CA PRO A 184 -9.78 -8.93 46.00
C PRO A 184 -9.47 -7.47 46.35
N GLY A 185 -10.46 -6.76 46.88
CA GLY A 185 -10.28 -5.40 47.43
C GLY A 185 -9.71 -5.42 48.85
N ARG A 186 -9.47 -4.25 49.43
CA ARG A 186 -8.92 -4.12 50.79
C ARG A 186 -9.77 -4.82 51.86
N LEU A 187 -11.09 -4.67 51.79
CA LEU A 187 -12.02 -5.26 52.76
C LEU A 187 -12.21 -6.78 52.57
N PHE A 188 -11.70 -7.36 51.48
CA PHE A 188 -11.77 -8.80 51.25
C PHE A 188 -11.11 -9.60 52.36
N ALA A 189 -9.97 -9.11 52.89
CA ALA A 189 -9.23 -9.77 53.96
C ALA A 189 -10.03 -9.84 55.29
N ASN A 190 -10.97 -8.92 55.49
CA ASN A 190 -11.78 -8.84 56.71
C ASN A 190 -13.15 -9.52 56.53
N ALA A 191 -13.50 -10.00 55.33
CA ALA A 191 -14.78 -10.66 55.07
C ALA A 191 -14.77 -12.11 55.55
N HIS A 192 -15.91 -12.59 56.06
CA HIS A 192 -16.06 -13.98 56.52
C HIS A 192 -15.90 -14.98 55.36
N PRO A 193 -15.15 -16.11 55.55
CA PRO A 193 -14.86 -17.07 54.47
C PRO A 193 -16.10 -17.66 53.79
N ASP A 194 -17.14 -18.00 54.55
CA ASP A 194 -18.41 -18.51 53.98
C ASP A 194 -19.12 -17.50 53.08
N ASP A 195 -19.07 -16.21 53.43
CA ASP A 195 -19.70 -15.17 52.62
C ASP A 195 -18.86 -14.91 51.35
N ILE A 196 -17.54 -15.09 51.41
CA ILE A 196 -16.66 -15.06 50.23
C ILE A 196 -17.01 -16.19 49.26
N GLU A 197 -17.09 -17.44 49.73
CA GLU A 197 -17.46 -18.57 48.86
C GLU A 197 -18.83 -18.37 48.18
N ARG A 198 -19.80 -17.82 48.92
CA ARG A 198 -21.13 -17.51 48.38
C ARG A 198 -21.06 -16.47 47.26
N LEU A 199 -20.28 -15.41 47.45
CA LEU A 199 -20.08 -14.36 46.45
C LEU A 199 -19.34 -14.90 45.22
N GLN A 200 -18.35 -15.77 45.41
CA GLN A 200 -17.60 -16.38 44.31
C GLN A 200 -18.48 -17.26 43.41
N ARG A 201 -19.40 -18.04 43.99
CA ARG A 201 -20.29 -18.92 43.23
C ARG A 201 -21.32 -18.14 42.42
N GLY A 202 -21.85 -17.02 42.93
CA GLY A 202 -23.06 -16.41 42.35
C GLY A 202 -23.22 -14.91 42.57
N LEU A 203 -22.19 -14.09 42.35
CA LEU A 203 -22.33 -12.64 42.42
C LEU A 203 -23.30 -12.10 41.35
N GLN A 204 -24.35 -11.41 41.80
CA GLN A 204 -25.34 -10.73 40.96
C GLN A 204 -25.44 -9.25 41.32
N PRO A 205 -25.82 -8.37 40.38
CA PRO A 205 -26.08 -6.97 40.70
C PRO A 205 -27.24 -6.84 41.71
N GLY A 206 -27.07 -5.99 42.72
CA GLY A 206 -28.06 -5.81 43.79
C GLY A 206 -27.45 -5.62 45.18
N ARG A 207 -28.30 -5.60 46.21
CA ARG A 207 -27.87 -5.50 47.62
C ARG A 207 -27.48 -6.87 48.16
N HIS A 208 -26.32 -6.94 48.80
CA HIS A 208 -25.78 -8.12 49.47
C HIS A 208 -25.46 -7.79 50.91
N ARG A 209 -25.52 -8.77 51.79
CA ARG A 209 -25.10 -8.62 53.19
C ARG A 209 -23.88 -9.49 53.43
N VAL A 210 -22.81 -8.86 53.90
CA VAL A 210 -21.52 -9.52 54.13
C VAL A 210 -21.10 -9.29 55.57
N ARG A 211 -20.61 -10.34 56.22
CA ARG A 211 -20.01 -10.24 57.55
C ARG A 211 -18.57 -9.78 57.42
N ILE A 212 -18.26 -8.63 58.03
CA ILE A 212 -16.93 -8.03 58.05
C ILE A 212 -16.42 -8.06 59.50
N GLY A 213 -15.21 -8.57 59.71
CA GLY A 213 -14.52 -8.55 61.00
C GLY A 213 -14.19 -7.13 61.41
N SER A 214 -14.69 -6.71 62.57
CA SER A 214 -14.14 -5.58 63.32
C SER A 214 -12.93 -6.09 64.09
N GLY A 215 -11.88 -5.26 64.29
CA GLY A 215 -10.60 -5.66 64.92
C GLY A 215 -10.68 -6.30 66.32
N ASP A 216 -11.88 -6.39 66.89
CA ASP A 216 -12.24 -7.00 68.18
C ASP A 216 -12.67 -8.49 68.09
N GLY A 217 -12.48 -9.14 66.93
CA GLY A 217 -12.86 -10.54 66.69
C GLY A 217 -14.37 -10.79 66.48
N MET A 218 -15.19 -9.74 66.57
CA MET A 218 -16.62 -9.77 66.26
C MET A 218 -16.88 -9.42 64.80
N HIS A 219 -17.70 -10.23 64.12
CA HIS A 219 -18.16 -9.95 62.76
C HIS A 219 -19.45 -9.10 62.78
N LYS A 220 -19.39 -7.93 62.16
CA LYS A 220 -20.56 -7.07 61.97
C LYS A 220 -21.17 -7.33 60.59
N LEU A 221 -22.50 -7.40 60.54
CA LEU A 221 -23.23 -7.45 59.28
C LEU A 221 -23.25 -6.06 58.63
N VAL A 222 -22.72 -5.95 57.42
CA VAL A 222 -22.66 -4.70 56.65
C VAL A 222 -23.47 -4.87 55.36
N GLU A 223 -24.31 -3.88 55.03
CA GLU A 223 -24.97 -3.84 53.73
C GLU A 223 -23.97 -3.43 52.65
N CYS A 224 -23.93 -4.19 51.57
CA CYS A 224 -23.06 -3.99 50.44
C CYS A 224 -23.93 -3.84 49.18
N ILE A 225 -23.49 -3.02 48.23
CA ILE A 225 -24.12 -2.90 46.92
C ILE A 225 -23.16 -3.47 45.88
N CYS A 226 -23.69 -4.37 45.05
CA CYS A 226 -23.03 -4.88 43.86
C CYS A 226 -23.56 -4.12 42.63
N GLU A 227 -22.69 -3.35 41.99
CA GLU A 227 -23.01 -2.58 40.79
C GLU A 227 -22.35 -3.22 39.57
N ARG A 228 -23.05 -3.18 38.44
CA ARG A 228 -22.52 -3.62 37.15
C ARG A 228 -22.01 -2.41 36.37
N PHE A 229 -20.74 -2.45 36.00
CA PHE A 229 -20.11 -1.44 35.15
C PHE A 229 -19.77 -2.05 33.80
N THR A 230 -20.25 -1.42 32.74
CA THR A 230 -19.90 -1.78 31.36
C THR A 230 -18.84 -0.80 30.87
N THR A 231 -17.71 -1.33 30.44
CA THR A 231 -16.65 -0.54 29.82
C THR A 231 -16.27 -1.14 28.47
N HIS A 232 -15.47 -0.43 27.69
CA HIS A 232 -14.91 -0.97 26.44
C HIS A 232 -14.03 -2.22 26.65
N ALA A 233 -13.55 -2.45 27.87
CA ALA A 233 -12.73 -3.62 28.23
C ALA A 233 -13.55 -4.82 28.72
N GLY A 234 -14.87 -4.67 28.95
CA GLY A 234 -15.74 -5.76 29.41
C GLY A 234 -16.78 -5.32 30.44
N GLU A 235 -17.57 -6.28 30.93
CA GLU A 235 -18.51 -6.09 32.04
C GLU A 235 -17.80 -6.43 33.37
N PHE A 236 -17.91 -5.56 34.35
CA PHE A 236 -17.35 -5.74 35.69
C PHE A 236 -18.44 -5.66 36.75
N LEU A 237 -18.36 -6.51 37.77
CA LEU A 237 -19.18 -6.44 38.98
C LEU A 237 -18.32 -5.93 40.13
N ILE A 238 -18.75 -4.84 40.76
CA ILE A 238 -18.05 -4.20 41.87
C ILE A 238 -18.93 -4.31 43.11
N LEU A 239 -18.44 -5.00 44.14
CA LEU A 239 -19.09 -5.08 45.45
C LEU A 239 -18.45 -4.06 46.40
N ARG A 240 -19.22 -3.08 46.85
CA ARG A 240 -18.80 -2.05 47.81
C ARG A 240 -19.68 -2.01 49.06
N THR A 241 -19.15 -1.57 50.19
CA THR A 241 -19.93 -1.30 51.39
C THR A 241 -20.76 -0.03 51.22
N VAL A 242 -21.97 -0.03 51.80
CA VAL A 242 -22.78 1.18 51.99
C VAL A 242 -22.53 1.62 53.41
N GLU A 243 -21.76 2.69 53.59
CA GLU A 243 -21.77 3.43 54.86
C GLU A 243 -23.09 4.19 55.01
#